data_AF-A0A7W6H2I8-F1
#
_entry.id   AF-A0A7W6H2I8-F1
#
_cell.length_a   1.000
_cell.length_b   1.000
_cell.length_c   1.000
_cell.angle_alpha   90.00
_cell.angle_beta   90.00
_cell.angle_gamma   90.00
#
_symmetry.space_group_name_H-M   'P 1'
#
loop_
_entity.id
_entity.type
_entity.pdbx_description
1 polymer ?
#
loop_
_entity_poly.entity_id
_entity_poly.type
_entity_poly.pdbx_seq_one_letter_code
_entity_poly.pdbx_strand_id
1 'polypeptide(L)' 'MQAQPIPKKPTNLSLDQGLLSEARTFGVNLSQAAEAGLRRAVSDAKATAWKCENAKALETSNAWVENYGLPLEKYRSF' A
#
# COMPACT_ATOMS: atom_id res chain seq x y z
N MET A 1 -22.56 -16.01 6.59
CA MET A 1 -22.07 -15.02 5.60
C MET A 1 -21.12 -15.72 4.66
N GLN A 2 -21.53 -16.02 3.42
CA GLN A 2 -20.62 -16.66 2.45
C GLN A 2 -19.83 -15.56 1.74
N ALA A 3 -18.51 -15.53 1.94
CA ALA A 3 -17.62 -14.66 1.18
C ALA A 3 -17.51 -15.22 -0.24
N GLN A 4 -18.12 -14.54 -1.22
CA GLN A 4 -18.01 -14.94 -2.62
C GLN A 4 -16.55 -14.82 -3.07
N PRO A 5 -15.97 -15.85 -3.70
CA PRO A 5 -14.61 -15.78 -4.21
C PRO A 5 -14.55 -14.73 -5.32
N ILE A 6 -13.73 -13.71 -5.10
CA ILE A 6 -13.50 -12.63 -6.06
C ILE A 6 -12.91 -13.28 -7.34
N PRO A 7 -13.51 -13.09 -8.52
CA PRO A 7 -13.04 -13.73 -9.74
C PRO A 7 -11.62 -13.27 -10.07
N LYS A 8 -10.66 -14.20 -10.05
CA LYS A 8 -9.27 -13.94 -10.45
C LYS A 8 -9.16 -14.04 -11.96
N LYS A 9 -8.73 -12.96 -12.61
CA LYS A 9 -8.49 -12.97 -14.06
C LYS A 9 -7.08 -13.51 -14.34
N PRO A 10 -6.92 -14.61 -15.09
CA PRO A 10 -5.60 -15.08 -15.49
C PRO A 10 -4.96 -13.98 -16.35
N THR A 11 -3.84 -13.46 -15.87
CA THR A 11 -3.08 -12.43 -16.55
C THR A 11 -1.75 -13.05 -16.96
N ASN A 12 -1.46 -13.08 -18.26
CA ASN A 12 -0.19 -13.61 -18.75
C ASN A 12 0.92 -12.60 -18.40
N LEU A 13 1.85 -13.00 -17.56
CA LEU A 13 2.94 -12.15 -17.07
C LEU A 13 4.26 -12.77 -17.53
N SER A 14 5.14 -11.95 -18.09
CA SER A 14 6.51 -12.36 -18.40
C SER A 14 7.36 -12.13 -17.15
N LEU A 15 7.92 -13.21 -16.60
CA LEU A 15 8.80 -13.20 -15.43
C LEU A 15 10.14 -13.84 -15.80
N ASP A 16 11.16 -13.51 -15.02
CA ASP A 16 12.49 -14.07 -15.20
C ASP A 16 12.49 -15.60 -15.04
N GLN A 17 13.13 -16.30 -15.97
CA GLN A 17 13.15 -17.76 -16.00
C GLN A 17 13.95 -18.36 -14.84
N GLY A 18 15.00 -17.69 -14.37
CA GLY A 18 15.77 -18.09 -13.20
C GLY A 18 14.93 -18.03 -11.94
N LEU A 19 14.23 -16.92 -11.75
CA LEU A 19 13.29 -16.73 -10.63
C LEU A 19 12.15 -17.75 -10.64
N LEU A 20 11.61 -18.08 -11.83
CA LEU A 20 10.57 -19.13 -11.96
C LEU A 20 11.10 -20.51 -11.58
N SER A 21 12.33 -20.82 -11.97
CA SER A 21 12.98 -22.10 -11.67
C SER A 21 13.26 -22.22 -10.17
N GLU A 22 13.76 -21.14 -9.57
CA GLU A 22 14.00 -21.05 -8.13
C GLU A 22 12.69 -21.17 -7.33
N ALA A 23 11.65 -20.43 -7.72
CA ALA A 23 10.33 -20.52 -7.11
C ALA A 23 9.75 -21.95 -7.18
N ARG A 24 9.94 -22.67 -8.28
CA ARG A 24 9.54 -24.08 -8.39
C ARG A 24 10.35 -24.98 -7.46
N THR A 25 11.66 -24.80 -7.39
CA THR A 25 12.54 -25.58 -6.50
C THR A 25 12.14 -25.42 -5.03
N PHE A 26 11.76 -24.21 -4.63
CA PHE A 26 11.34 -23.92 -3.26
C PHE A 26 9.83 -24.12 -3.01
N GLY A 27 9.07 -24.61 -4.00
CA GLY A 27 7.63 -24.86 -3.85
C GLY A 27 6.79 -23.59 -3.64
N VAL A 28 7.27 -22.43 -4.11
CA VAL A 28 6.59 -21.15 -3.97
C VAL A 28 5.38 -21.09 -4.91
N ASN A 29 4.22 -20.76 -4.36
CA ASN A 29 3.00 -20.55 -5.13
C ASN A 29 3.06 -19.23 -5.91
N LEU A 30 3.49 -19.29 -7.17
CA LEU A 30 3.68 -18.14 -8.06
C LEU A 30 2.47 -17.19 -8.09
N SER A 31 1.25 -17.72 -8.17
CA SER A 31 0.03 -16.89 -8.19
C SER A 31 -0.16 -16.12 -6.89
N GLN A 32 0.11 -16.75 -5.74
CA GLN A 32 -0.01 -16.10 -4.43
C GLN A 32 1.09 -15.06 -4.22
N ALA A 33 2.34 -15.40 -4.60
CA ALA A 33 3.47 -14.48 -4.52
C ALA A 33 3.29 -13.24 -5.42
N ALA A 34 2.82 -13.46 -6.65
CA ALA A 34 2.50 -12.38 -7.59
C ALA A 34 1.36 -11.50 -7.08
N GLU A 35 0.29 -12.09 -6.52
CA GLU A 35 -0.82 -11.33 -5.95
C GLU A 35 -0.38 -10.49 -4.74
N ALA A 36 0.46 -11.05 -3.86
CA ALA A 36 1.02 -10.33 -2.71
C ALA A 36 1.92 -9.17 -3.15
N GLY A 37 2.82 -9.41 -4.11
CA GLY A 37 3.69 -8.39 -4.69
C GLY A 37 2.90 -7.27 -5.35
N LEU A 38 1.89 -7.63 -6.16
CA LEU A 38 1.02 -6.66 -6.82
C LEU A 38 0.23 -5.83 -5.80
N ARG A 39 -0.31 -6.45 -4.75
CA ARG A 39 -1.04 -5.75 -3.69
C ARG A 39 -0.13 -4.75 -2.96
N ARG A 40 1.12 -5.12 -2.71
CA ARG A 40 2.12 -4.23 -2.09
C ARG A 40 2.45 -3.05 -3.00
N ALA A 41 2.74 -3.31 -4.28
CA ALA A 41 3.04 -2.27 -5.27
C ALA A 41 1.87 -1.30 -5.46
N VAL A 42 0.63 -1.81 -5.56
CA VAL A 42 -0.57 -0.97 -5.66
C VAL A 42 -0.79 -0.15 -4.39
N SER A 43 -0.57 -0.73 -3.21
CA SER A 43 -0.69 0.00 -1.95
C SER A 43 0.34 1.12 -1.84
N ASP A 44 1.58 0.88 -2.28
CA ASP A 44 2.64 1.88 -2.28
C ASP A 44 2.38 3.00 -3.28
N ALA A 45 1.95 2.67 -4.49
CA ALA A 45 1.53 3.64 -5.49
C ALA A 45 0.34 4.49 -5.00
N LYS A 46 -0.66 3.86 -4.35
CA LYS A 46 -1.78 4.57 -3.72
C LYS A 46 -1.33 5.48 -2.58
N ALA A 47 -0.42 5.02 -1.72
CA ALA A 47 0.12 5.85 -0.65
C ALA A 47 0.90 7.05 -1.20
N THR A 48 1.66 6.85 -2.28
CA THR A 48 2.41 7.91 -2.96
C THR A 48 1.47 8.91 -3.63
N ALA A 49 0.45 8.44 -4.35
CA ALA A 49 -0.59 9.29 -4.92
C ALA A 49 -1.33 10.09 -3.84
N TRP A 50 -1.75 9.42 -2.76
CA TRP A 50 -2.42 10.05 -1.63
C TRP A 50 -1.53 11.11 -0.97
N LYS A 51 -0.23 10.83 -0.76
CA LYS A 51 0.72 11.83 -0.23
C LYS A 51 0.82 13.05 -1.14
N CYS A 52 0.87 12.85 -2.46
CA CYS A 52 0.94 13.95 -3.42
C CYS A 52 -0.35 14.80 -3.39
N GLU A 53 -1.52 14.15 -3.37
CA GLU A 53 -2.82 14.83 -3.32
C GLU A 53 -3.08 15.53 -1.97
N ASN A 54 -2.66 14.91 -0.87
CA ASN A 54 -2.87 15.43 0.48
C ASN A 54 -1.73 16.33 0.95
N ALA A 55 -0.66 16.50 0.16
CA ALA A 55 0.44 17.40 0.50
C ALA A 55 -0.05 18.82 0.80
N LYS A 56 -0.93 19.39 -0.04
CA LYS A 56 -1.52 20.72 0.20
C LYS A 56 -2.44 20.76 1.43
N ALA A 57 -3.21 19.71 1.66
CA ALA A 57 -4.11 19.63 2.82
C ALA A 57 -3.34 19.50 4.14
N LEU A 58 -2.25 18.73 4.13
CA LEU A 58 -1.34 18.56 5.26
C LEU A 58 -0.51 19.83 5.50
N GLU A 59 -0.02 20.49 4.46
CA GLU A 59 0.71 21.75 4.58
C GLU A 59 -0.17 22.86 5.17
N THR A 60 -1.45 22.92 4.78
CA THR A 60 -2.42 23.86 5.36
C THR A 60 -2.74 23.51 6.82
N SER A 61 -2.90 22.23 7.16
CA SER A 61 -3.08 21.80 8.56
C SER A 61 -1.84 22.07 9.41
N ASN A 62 -0.64 21.81 8.88
CA ASN A 62 0.63 22.08 9.56
C ASN A 62 0.83 23.58 9.78
N ALA A 63 0.61 24.41 8.75
CA ALA A 63 0.68 25.86 8.87
C ALA A 63 -0.35 26.40 9.88
N TRP A 64 -1.53 25.79 9.98
CA TRP A 64 -2.53 26.13 10.99
C TRP A 64 -2.07 25.75 12.40
N VAL A 65 -1.48 24.56 12.59
CA VAL A 65 -0.89 24.15 13.89
C VAL A 65 0.31 25.02 14.27
N GLU A 66 1.14 25.44 13.31
CA GLU A 66 2.28 26.33 13.58
C GLU A 66 1.83 27.76 13.96
N ASN A 67 0.77 28.28 13.34
CA ASN A 67 0.27 29.62 13.65
C ASN A 67 -0.63 29.66 14.90
N TYR A 68 -1.38 28.60 15.19
CA TYR A 68 -2.39 28.59 16.26
C TYR A 68 -2.06 27.66 17.43
N GLY A 69 -0.95 26.90 17.37
CA GLY A 69 -0.60 25.88 18.35
C GLY A 69 -1.52 24.66 18.28
N LEU A 70 -1.20 23.57 18.99
CA LEU A 70 -2.13 22.43 19.03
C LEU A 70 -3.32 22.80 19.94
N PRO A 71 -4.55 22.80 19.42
CA PRO A 71 -5.73 23.24 20.18
C PRO A 71 -5.99 22.42 21.45
N LEU A 72 -5.41 21.22 21.54
CA LEU A 72 -5.56 20.28 22.65
C LEU A 72 -4.30 20.14 23.52
N GLU A 73 -3.21 20.88 23.25
CA GLU A 73 -2.00 20.88 24.09
C GLU A 73 -2.32 21.23 25.56
N LYS A 74 -3.29 22.12 25.76
CA LYS A 74 -3.81 22.53 27.08
C LYS A 74 -4.51 21.43 27.90
N TYR A 75 -4.79 20.27 27.31
CA TYR A 75 -5.41 19.13 28.00
C TYR A 75 -4.47 17.92 28.12
N ARG A 76 -3.21 18.04 27.69
CA ARG A 76 -2.21 16.98 27.82
C ARG A 76 -1.76 16.88 29.28
N SER A 77 -2.35 15.95 30.03
CA SER A 77 -1.79 15.52 31.32
C SER A 77 -0.58 14.61 31.08
N PHE A 78 0.53 14.91 31.73
CA PHE A 78 1.78 14.13 31.73
C PHE A 78 1.80 13.14 32.90
#